data_AF-A0A5C1K370-F1
#
_entry.id   AF-A0A5C1K370-F1
#
_cell.length_a   1.000
_cell.length_b   1.000
_cell.length_c   1.000
_cell.angle_alpha   90.00
_cell.angle_beta   90.00
_cell.angle_gamma   90.00
#
_symmetry.space_group_name_H-M   'P 1'
#
loop_
_entity.id
_entity.type
_entity.pdbx_description
1 polymer ?
#
loop_
_entity_poly.entity_id
_entity_poly.type
_entity_poly.pdbx_seq_one_letter_code
_entity_poly.pdbx_strand_id
1 'polypeptide(L)'
;MKYHNRNVSNLNKLADNTKAAAFKWYQYCIDNGIEVLIYETIRTVEQQREYVRKGASQTMRSYHLVGQALDFVPIQSNGTEDWNGYNKEPWASAIRYAKQIGFEWGGDWKGFVDSPHLQYNYKGYGTDTFGKGAQNVVTPPTSNDNVGVAYINGSNVNLRKGPGTGYGVIRQLGKGESYKVFGQTNSWLNLGGDQWVYNDPSYIRYTGGNVPATSQSSNDGVGVVTIIADVLRVRTGPGTNYGIVKNVYQGEKYQSFGYKDGWYNVGGNQWVSGEYVTFVK
;
A
#
# COMPACT_ATOMS: atom_id res chain seq x y z
N MET A 1 0.64 -3.56 -11.00
CA MET A 1 1.55 -4.58 -10.46
C MET A 1 1.23 -5.96 -10.97
N LYS A 2 2.19 -6.59 -11.68
CA LYS A 2 2.07 -7.92 -12.30
C LYS A 2 1.76 -9.01 -11.27
N TYR A 3 2.43 -8.97 -10.11
CA TYR A 3 2.33 -9.99 -9.08
C TYR A 3 1.40 -9.63 -7.91
N HIS A 4 0.48 -8.67 -8.09
CA HIS A 4 -0.27 -8.09 -6.97
C HIS A 4 -0.97 -9.12 -6.07
N ASN A 5 -1.82 -9.98 -6.63
CA ASN A 5 -2.57 -10.97 -5.85
C ASN A 5 -1.65 -11.96 -5.12
N ARG A 6 -0.56 -12.36 -5.77
CA ARG A 6 0.46 -13.23 -5.16
C ARG A 6 1.16 -12.53 -4.00
N ASN A 7 1.58 -11.29 -4.21
CA ASN A 7 2.28 -10.49 -3.21
C ASN A 7 1.39 -10.30 -1.99
N VAL A 8 0.15 -9.87 -2.16
CA VAL A 8 -0.83 -9.73 -1.08
C VAL A 8 -1.03 -11.04 -0.33
N SER A 9 -1.21 -12.17 -1.05
CA SER A 9 -1.35 -13.49 -0.43
C SER A 9 -0.13 -13.89 0.41
N ASN A 10 1.09 -13.61 -0.06
CA ASN A 10 2.31 -13.88 0.70
C ASN A 10 2.46 -12.96 1.91
N LEU A 11 2.27 -11.65 1.75
CA LEU A 11 2.38 -10.68 2.85
C LEU A 11 1.38 -10.98 3.98
N ASN A 12 0.19 -11.47 3.65
CA ASN A 12 -0.82 -11.86 4.65
C ASN A 12 -0.38 -13.00 5.59
N LYS A 13 0.69 -13.73 5.25
CA LYS A 13 1.22 -14.82 6.08
C LYS A 13 2.14 -14.33 7.20
N LEU A 14 2.65 -13.10 7.12
CA LEU A 14 3.60 -12.54 8.09
C LEU A 14 2.97 -12.36 9.49
N ALA A 15 3.82 -12.25 10.50
CA ALA A 15 3.43 -11.89 11.86
C ALA A 15 2.85 -10.46 11.88
N ASP A 16 2.02 -10.14 12.86
CA ASP A 16 1.06 -9.03 12.80
C ASP A 16 1.72 -7.66 12.60
N ASN A 17 2.80 -7.35 13.33
CA ASN A 17 3.50 -6.07 13.22
C ASN A 17 4.35 -6.00 11.94
N THR A 18 5.00 -7.12 11.59
CA THR A 18 5.79 -7.26 10.36
C THR A 18 4.90 -7.12 9.13
N LYS A 19 3.72 -7.75 9.14
CA LYS A 19 2.69 -7.64 8.10
C LYS A 19 2.29 -6.20 7.88
N ALA A 20 1.99 -5.47 8.96
CA ALA A 20 1.63 -4.06 8.88
C ALA A 20 2.76 -3.22 8.27
N ALA A 21 4.01 -3.43 8.67
CA ALA A 21 5.16 -2.74 8.08
C ALA A 21 5.37 -3.13 6.59
N ALA A 22 5.24 -4.41 6.26
CA ALA A 22 5.42 -4.92 4.91
C ALA A 22 4.36 -4.40 3.95
N PHE A 23 3.09 -4.26 4.38
CA PHE A 23 2.05 -3.63 3.57
C PHE A 23 2.30 -2.13 3.37
N LYS A 24 2.85 -1.41 4.36
CA LYS A 24 3.27 -0.01 4.16
C LYS A 24 4.36 0.10 3.10
N TRP A 25 5.36 -0.78 3.16
CA TRP A 25 6.42 -0.86 2.14
C TRP A 25 5.87 -1.21 0.76
N TYR A 26 4.99 -2.22 0.68
CA TYR A 26 4.41 -2.63 -0.59
C TYR A 26 3.50 -1.55 -1.20
N GLN A 27 2.78 -0.78 -0.38
CA GLN A 27 2.01 0.37 -0.84
C GLN A 27 2.92 1.46 -1.43
N TYR A 28 4.06 1.74 -0.80
CA TYR A 28 5.06 2.64 -1.38
C TYR A 28 5.52 2.16 -2.77
N CYS A 29 5.76 0.85 -2.94
CA CYS A 29 6.09 0.29 -4.24
C CYS A 29 4.96 0.52 -5.25
N ILE A 30 3.69 0.32 -4.86
CA ILE A 30 2.51 0.58 -5.72
C ILE A 30 2.46 2.05 -6.14
N ASP A 31 2.54 2.97 -5.19
CA ASP A 31 2.40 4.41 -5.42
C ASP A 31 3.51 4.97 -6.33
N ASN A 32 4.67 4.31 -6.35
CA ASN A 32 5.84 4.71 -7.13
C ASN A 32 6.09 3.81 -8.35
N GLY A 33 5.17 2.89 -8.69
CA GLY A 33 5.31 2.03 -9.88
C GLY A 33 6.48 1.04 -9.83
N ILE A 34 6.92 0.64 -8.63
CA ILE A 34 8.09 -0.21 -8.39
C ILE A 34 7.69 -1.69 -8.41
N GLU A 35 7.74 -2.33 -9.56
CA GLU A 35 7.36 -3.74 -9.69
C GLU A 35 8.30 -4.67 -8.90
N VAL A 36 7.72 -5.45 -7.99
CA VAL A 36 8.41 -6.46 -7.16
C VAL A 36 7.59 -7.74 -7.08
N LEU A 37 8.27 -8.86 -6.89
CA LEU A 37 7.69 -10.15 -6.55
C LEU A 37 8.04 -10.49 -5.09
N ILE A 38 7.04 -10.77 -4.26
CA ILE A 38 7.27 -11.35 -2.92
C ILE A 38 7.49 -12.85 -3.10
N TYR A 39 8.74 -13.28 -2.96
CA TYR A 39 9.20 -14.63 -3.25
C TYR A 39 8.88 -15.59 -2.10
N GLU A 40 9.32 -15.25 -0.87
CA GLU A 40 9.13 -16.04 0.34
C GLU A 40 8.72 -15.15 1.54
N THR A 41 8.00 -15.72 2.50
CA THR A 41 7.60 -15.04 3.76
C THR A 41 7.74 -15.99 4.94
N ILE A 42 6.94 -17.06 4.96
CA ILE A 42 6.98 -18.09 6.01
C ILE A 42 7.79 -19.30 5.55
N ARG A 43 8.63 -19.79 6.46
CA ARG A 43 9.43 -21.00 6.31
C ARG A 43 9.13 -21.95 7.47
N THR A 44 9.08 -23.25 7.21
CA THR A 44 8.95 -24.27 8.26
C THR A 44 10.30 -24.61 8.87
N VAL A 45 10.30 -25.24 10.06
CA VAL A 45 11.52 -25.71 10.73
C VAL A 45 12.26 -26.73 9.86
N GLU A 46 11.54 -27.60 9.17
CA GLU A 46 12.10 -28.61 8.27
C GLU A 46 12.78 -27.96 7.06
N GLN A 47 12.14 -26.96 6.45
CA GLN A 47 12.72 -26.19 5.35
C GLN A 47 14.00 -25.45 5.80
N GLN A 48 13.97 -24.82 6.97
CA GLN A 48 15.15 -24.13 7.49
C GLN A 48 16.29 -25.11 7.80
N ARG A 49 15.99 -26.27 8.38
CA ARG A 49 16.99 -27.33 8.61
C ARG A 49 17.63 -27.80 7.30
N GLU A 50 16.82 -27.94 6.26
CA GLU A 50 17.29 -28.31 4.93
C GLU A 50 18.18 -27.23 4.30
N TYR A 51 17.86 -25.95 4.50
CA TYR A 51 18.69 -24.84 4.02
C TYR A 51 20.03 -24.76 4.75
N VAL A 52 20.04 -25.01 6.06
CA VAL A 52 21.29 -25.13 6.82
C VAL A 52 22.13 -26.31 6.32
N ARG A 53 21.51 -27.48 6.11
CA ARG A 53 22.19 -28.68 5.60
C ARG A 53 22.80 -28.45 4.21
N LYS A 54 22.15 -27.67 3.36
CA LYS A 54 22.60 -27.31 2.01
C LYS A 54 23.56 -26.12 1.96
N GLY A 55 23.83 -25.46 3.09
CA GLY A 55 24.64 -24.24 3.15
C GLY A 55 23.95 -22.98 2.61
N ALA A 56 22.65 -23.06 2.26
CA ALA A 56 21.83 -21.91 1.86
C ALA A 56 21.42 -21.02 3.06
N SER A 57 21.64 -21.49 4.29
CA SER A 57 21.54 -20.66 5.49
C SER A 57 22.63 -21.03 6.50
N GLN A 58 23.11 -20.06 7.26
CA GLN A 58 24.18 -20.26 8.25
C GLN A 58 23.64 -20.64 9.64
N THR A 59 22.34 -20.47 9.91
CA THR A 59 21.78 -20.63 11.25
C THR A 59 20.35 -21.15 11.23
N MET A 60 19.94 -21.87 12.28
CA MET A 60 18.54 -22.21 12.50
C MET A 60 17.70 -21.01 12.97
N ARG A 61 18.34 -19.94 13.46
CA ARG A 61 17.65 -18.72 13.91
C ARG A 61 17.32 -17.82 12.71
N SER A 62 16.25 -18.16 11.99
CA SER A 62 15.76 -17.41 10.82
C SER A 62 14.50 -16.61 11.13
N TYR A 63 14.44 -15.36 10.67
CA TYR A 63 13.26 -14.48 10.85
C TYR A 63 12.04 -14.97 10.05
N HIS A 64 12.23 -15.80 9.01
CA HIS A 64 11.13 -16.45 8.28
C HIS A 64 10.38 -17.50 9.12
N LEU A 65 11.05 -18.14 10.09
CA LEU A 65 10.42 -19.10 11.00
C LEU A 65 9.40 -18.45 11.93
N VAL A 66 9.61 -17.16 12.23
CA VAL A 66 8.79 -16.39 13.18
C VAL A 66 7.92 -15.34 12.48
N GLY A 67 7.84 -15.41 11.14
CA GLY A 67 7.04 -14.50 10.31
C GLY A 67 7.48 -13.04 10.33
N GLN A 68 8.73 -12.78 10.69
CA GLN A 68 9.32 -11.45 10.77
C GLN A 68 10.26 -11.14 9.60
N ALA A 69 10.18 -11.89 8.49
CA ALA A 69 10.95 -11.62 7.28
C ALA A 69 10.18 -11.92 5.99
N LEU A 70 10.60 -11.27 4.92
CA LEU A 70 10.17 -11.53 3.56
C LEU A 70 11.36 -11.44 2.61
N ASP A 71 11.32 -12.24 1.56
CA ASP A 71 12.24 -12.13 0.43
C ASP A 71 11.50 -11.56 -0.77
N PHE A 72 12.08 -10.57 -1.44
CA PHE A 72 11.50 -9.95 -2.62
C PHE A 72 12.49 -9.94 -3.79
N VAL A 73 11.95 -9.90 -5.01
CA VAL A 73 12.72 -9.87 -6.26
C VAL A 73 12.30 -8.66 -7.09
N PRO A 74 13.23 -7.80 -7.53
CA PRO A 74 13.01 -6.77 -8.53
C PRO A 74 12.41 -7.34 -9.83
N ILE A 75 11.38 -6.70 -10.39
CA ILE A 75 10.74 -7.14 -11.63
C ILE A 75 10.87 -6.05 -12.69
N GLN A 76 11.53 -6.37 -13.80
CA GLN A 76 11.73 -5.47 -14.93
C GLN A 76 10.41 -5.14 -15.64
N SER A 77 10.42 -4.11 -16.49
CA SER A 77 9.22 -3.65 -17.24
C SER A 77 8.65 -4.71 -18.18
N ASN A 78 9.49 -5.59 -18.74
CA ASN A 78 9.08 -6.76 -19.52
C ASN A 78 8.52 -7.91 -18.65
N GLY A 79 8.51 -7.74 -17.32
CA GLY A 79 8.01 -8.68 -16.35
C GLY A 79 8.97 -9.81 -15.97
N THR A 80 10.24 -9.76 -16.36
CA THR A 80 11.27 -10.73 -15.94
C THR A 80 11.91 -10.32 -14.61
N GLU A 81 12.38 -11.32 -13.86
CA GLU A 81 13.11 -11.11 -12.61
C GLU A 81 14.47 -10.43 -12.86
N ASP A 82 14.88 -9.50 -11.99
CA ASP A 82 16.23 -8.92 -11.94
C ASP A 82 16.86 -9.17 -10.57
N TRP A 83 17.51 -10.32 -10.43
CA TRP A 83 18.25 -10.70 -9.23
C TRP A 83 19.46 -9.80 -8.93
N ASN A 84 19.81 -8.87 -9.83
CA ASN A 84 20.88 -7.89 -9.64
C ASN A 84 20.33 -6.45 -9.55
N GLY A 85 19.01 -6.28 -9.50
CA GLY A 85 18.33 -4.99 -9.57
C GLY A 85 18.33 -4.19 -8.26
N TYR A 86 18.64 -4.83 -7.12
CA TYR A 86 18.43 -4.25 -5.79
C TYR A 86 19.07 -2.87 -5.57
N ASN A 87 20.27 -2.65 -6.11
CA ASN A 87 20.99 -1.37 -5.96
C ASN A 87 20.65 -0.33 -7.05
N LYS A 88 19.69 -0.62 -7.94
CA LYS A 88 19.29 0.25 -9.05
C LYS A 88 17.94 0.87 -8.77
N GLU A 89 17.74 2.10 -9.24
CA GLU A 89 16.39 2.66 -9.28
C GLU A 89 15.51 1.88 -10.27
N PRO A 90 14.22 1.67 -9.96
CA PRO A 90 13.52 2.23 -8.81
C PRO A 90 13.61 1.41 -7.51
N TRP A 91 14.15 0.18 -7.53
CA TRP A 91 14.12 -0.73 -6.38
C TRP A 91 14.97 -0.26 -5.19
N ALA A 92 16.06 0.47 -5.46
CA ALA A 92 16.86 1.12 -4.43
C ALA A 92 16.00 2.06 -3.56
N SER A 93 15.03 2.79 -4.15
CA SER A 93 14.10 3.63 -3.37
C SER A 93 13.17 2.82 -2.47
N ALA A 94 12.68 1.66 -2.93
CA ALA A 94 11.87 0.77 -2.12
C ALA A 94 12.67 0.24 -0.92
N ILE A 95 13.93 -0.17 -1.11
CA ILE A 95 14.81 -0.61 -0.01
C ILE A 95 15.05 0.53 0.99
N ARG A 96 15.35 1.75 0.50
CA ARG A 96 15.51 2.93 1.38
C ARG A 96 14.25 3.17 2.22
N TYR A 97 13.07 3.06 1.62
CA TYR A 97 11.81 3.23 2.35
C TYR A 97 11.56 2.09 3.35
N ALA A 98 11.87 0.84 3.00
CA ALA A 98 11.81 -0.30 3.92
C ALA A 98 12.65 -0.02 5.18
N LYS A 99 13.90 0.41 4.99
CA LYS A 99 14.81 0.80 6.07
C LYS A 99 14.24 1.94 6.92
N GLN A 100 13.67 2.96 6.28
CA GLN A 100 13.05 4.09 6.96
C GLN A 100 11.91 3.67 7.90
N ILE A 101 11.14 2.64 7.54
CA ILE A 101 10.03 2.13 8.36
C ILE A 101 10.43 1.00 9.32
N GLY A 102 11.73 0.73 9.46
CA GLY A 102 12.28 -0.17 10.48
C GLY A 102 12.63 -1.58 10.00
N PHE A 103 12.60 -1.86 8.69
CA PHE A 103 13.20 -3.09 8.18
C PHE A 103 14.73 -3.01 8.16
N GLU A 104 15.38 -4.12 8.41
CA GLU A 104 16.79 -4.35 8.11
C GLU A 104 16.87 -5.06 6.75
N TRP A 105 17.78 -4.62 5.89
CA TRP A 105 17.97 -5.20 4.56
C TRP A 105 19.23 -6.07 4.54
N GLY A 106 19.11 -7.31 4.06
CA GLY A 106 20.20 -8.26 4.01
C GLY A 106 21.33 -7.87 3.05
N GLY A 107 21.05 -6.97 2.09
CA GLY A 107 22.08 -6.40 1.22
C GLY A 107 23.10 -5.49 1.94
N ASP A 108 22.77 -4.98 3.13
CA ASP A 108 23.69 -4.18 3.95
C ASP A 108 24.62 -5.03 4.84
N TRP A 109 24.43 -6.35 4.90
CA TRP A 109 25.21 -7.22 5.77
C TRP A 109 26.66 -7.34 5.29
N LYS A 110 27.64 -7.10 6.18
CA LYS A 110 29.07 -7.11 5.83
C LYS A 110 29.67 -8.49 5.56
N GLY A 111 28.94 -9.55 5.91
CA GLY A 111 29.37 -10.94 5.75
C GLY A 111 28.58 -11.63 4.65
N PHE A 112 27.63 -12.48 5.06
CA PHE A 112 26.70 -13.12 4.15
C PHE A 112 25.72 -12.07 3.60
N VAL A 113 25.98 -11.52 2.42
CA VAL A 113 25.08 -10.54 1.77
C VAL A 113 23.86 -11.28 1.21
N ASP A 114 22.67 -10.90 1.65
CA ASP A 114 21.40 -11.51 1.22
C ASP A 114 20.47 -10.44 0.64
N SER A 115 20.67 -10.12 -0.64
CA SER A 115 19.97 -8.98 -1.28
C SER A 115 18.44 -9.12 -1.36
N PRO A 116 17.85 -10.31 -1.54
CA PRO A 116 16.39 -10.49 -1.47
C PRO A 116 15.77 -10.16 -0.11
N HIS A 117 16.56 -10.20 0.98
CA HIS A 117 16.02 -10.34 2.33
C HIS A 117 15.67 -9.01 3.01
N LEU A 118 14.47 -8.94 3.57
CA LEU A 118 14.04 -7.91 4.52
C LEU A 118 13.55 -8.55 5.82
N GLN A 119 14.08 -8.11 6.96
CA GLN A 119 13.62 -8.55 8.28
C GLN A 119 13.15 -7.38 9.16
N TYR A 120 12.15 -7.63 9.99
CA TYR A 120 11.56 -6.64 10.89
C TYR A 120 11.75 -7.06 12.35
N ASN A 121 12.74 -6.47 13.01
CA ASN A 121 13.12 -6.81 14.39
C ASN A 121 12.18 -6.19 15.44
N TYR A 122 10.88 -6.47 15.34
CA TYR A 122 9.86 -5.95 16.24
C TYR A 122 10.07 -6.42 17.68
N LYS A 123 10.68 -5.58 18.52
CA LYS A 123 11.04 -5.88 19.93
C LYS A 123 11.93 -7.11 20.13
N GLY A 124 12.57 -7.59 19.06
CA GLY A 124 13.38 -8.79 19.08
C GLY A 124 12.95 -9.85 18.08
N TYR A 125 13.65 -10.98 18.15
CA TYR A 125 13.37 -12.18 17.37
C TYR A 125 12.27 -13.01 18.02
N GLY A 126 11.25 -13.39 17.26
CA GLY A 126 10.14 -14.22 17.72
C GLY A 126 9.15 -13.51 18.64
N THR A 127 9.27 -12.19 18.78
CA THR A 127 8.41 -11.38 19.66
C THR A 127 7.19 -10.80 18.97
N ASP A 128 7.11 -10.90 17.65
CA ASP A 128 5.92 -10.55 16.88
C ASP A 128 4.85 -11.66 17.03
N THR A 129 3.57 -11.30 16.92
CA THR A 129 2.44 -12.19 17.19
C THR A 129 1.75 -12.62 15.91
N PHE A 130 0.98 -13.70 15.96
CA PHE A 130 0.06 -14.08 14.89
C PHE A 130 -1.37 -13.99 15.39
N GLY A 131 -2.25 -13.35 14.62
CA GLY A 131 -3.69 -13.33 14.89
C GLY A 131 -4.12 -12.49 16.09
N LYS A 132 -3.22 -11.69 16.65
CA LYS A 132 -3.51 -10.73 17.75
C LYS A 132 -3.56 -9.28 17.29
N GLY A 133 -3.22 -9.03 16.03
CA GLY A 133 -3.07 -7.69 15.47
C GLY A 133 -1.81 -6.99 15.98
N ALA A 134 -1.27 -6.06 15.18
CA ALA A 134 -0.03 -5.36 15.53
C ALA A 134 -0.21 -4.58 16.84
N GLN A 135 0.77 -4.67 17.74
CA GLN A 135 0.74 -4.02 19.05
C GLN A 135 1.67 -2.80 19.02
N ASN A 136 1.19 -1.61 19.37
CA ASN A 136 1.97 -0.35 19.36
C ASN A 136 2.53 0.12 18.01
N VAL A 137 1.84 -0.18 16.91
CA VAL A 137 1.69 0.78 15.81
C VAL A 137 0.22 0.72 15.48
N VAL A 138 -0.40 1.89 15.46
CA VAL A 138 -1.74 2.07 14.94
C VAL A 138 -1.91 1.29 13.63
N THR A 139 -2.70 0.22 13.70
CA THR A 139 -2.91 -0.74 12.63
C THR A 139 -4.17 -0.39 11.85
N PRO A 140 -4.13 -0.40 10.50
CA PRO A 140 -5.29 -0.77 9.70
C PRO A 140 -5.60 -2.25 9.97
N PRO A 141 -6.87 -2.63 10.24
CA PRO A 141 -7.22 -4.02 10.45
C PRO A 141 -7.34 -4.75 9.11
N THR A 142 -6.79 -5.95 9.14
CA THR A 142 -7.07 -7.06 8.23
C THR A 142 -8.41 -7.70 8.57
N SER A 143 -9.31 -7.78 7.58
CA SER A 143 -10.02 -9.01 7.13
C SER A 143 -11.21 -8.62 6.26
N ASN A 144 -11.12 -8.95 4.97
CA ASN A 144 -12.11 -9.20 3.90
C ASN A 144 -13.61 -8.80 3.94
N ASP A 145 -14.11 -7.97 4.87
CA ASP A 145 -15.52 -7.51 4.86
C ASP A 145 -15.65 -5.96 4.76
N ASN A 146 -14.52 -5.24 4.69
CA ASN A 146 -14.46 -3.78 4.77
C ASN A 146 -14.00 -3.08 3.47
N VAL A 147 -14.16 -3.72 2.31
CA VAL A 147 -13.95 -3.04 1.01
C VAL A 147 -15.20 -2.22 0.72
N GLY A 148 -15.13 -0.93 1.01
CA GLY A 148 -16.22 0.01 0.75
C GLY A 148 -15.70 1.34 0.22
N VAL A 149 -16.62 2.25 -0.07
CA VAL A 149 -16.32 3.62 -0.49
C VAL A 149 -16.74 4.55 0.64
N ALA A 150 -15.84 5.47 1.00
CA ALA A 150 -16.15 6.59 1.87
C ALA A 150 -16.62 7.76 1.01
N TYR A 151 -17.88 8.15 1.13
CA TYR A 151 -18.45 9.33 0.49
C TYR A 151 -18.44 10.48 1.48
N ILE A 152 -17.71 11.54 1.16
CA ILE A 152 -17.59 12.73 1.99
C ILE A 152 -18.81 13.61 1.75
N ASN A 153 -19.62 13.77 2.80
CA ASN A 153 -20.85 14.58 2.79
C ASN A 153 -20.65 15.94 3.48
N GLY A 154 -19.71 16.03 4.43
CA GLY A 154 -19.40 17.27 5.13
C GLY A 154 -18.39 18.16 4.40
N SER A 155 -18.14 19.32 4.97
CA SER A 155 -17.11 20.26 4.53
C SER A 155 -15.96 20.30 5.54
N ASN A 156 -14.74 20.57 5.06
CA ASN A 156 -13.55 20.73 5.90
C ASN A 156 -13.17 19.49 6.73
N VAL A 157 -13.43 18.29 6.20
CA VAL A 157 -13.16 17.03 6.90
C VAL A 157 -11.66 16.75 6.90
N ASN A 158 -11.03 16.65 8.07
CA ASN A 158 -9.57 16.52 8.15
C ASN A 158 -9.09 15.13 7.69
N LEU A 159 -8.27 15.11 6.65
CA LEU A 159 -7.43 13.97 6.28
C LEU A 159 -6.11 14.06 7.03
N ARG A 160 -5.72 13.01 7.74
CA ARG A 160 -4.58 13.03 8.67
C ARG A 160 -3.54 11.96 8.35
N LYS A 161 -2.30 12.19 8.80
CA LYS A 161 -1.16 11.25 8.71
C LYS A 161 -1.30 9.98 9.56
N GLY A 162 -2.41 9.85 10.28
CA GLY A 162 -2.70 8.73 11.16
C GLY A 162 -4.11 8.83 11.74
N PRO A 163 -4.67 7.72 12.21
CA PRO A 163 -6.02 7.65 12.77
C PRO A 163 -6.02 8.09 14.23
N GLY A 164 -5.96 9.40 14.40
CA GLY A 164 -6.04 10.07 15.69
C GLY A 164 -5.94 11.58 15.51
N THR A 165 -6.50 12.32 16.46
CA THR A 165 -6.51 13.80 16.43
C THR A 165 -5.13 14.41 16.68
N GLY A 166 -4.20 13.65 17.28
CA GLY A 166 -2.80 14.06 17.47
C GLY A 166 -1.92 13.93 16.22
N TYR A 167 -2.40 13.29 15.16
CA TYR A 167 -1.67 13.22 13.88
C TYR A 167 -1.89 14.48 13.06
N GLY A 168 -0.82 14.92 12.37
CA GLY A 168 -0.86 16.10 11.50
C GLY A 168 -1.92 15.99 10.40
N VAL A 169 -2.58 17.11 10.09
CA VAL A 169 -3.54 17.23 8.99
C VAL A 169 -2.77 17.35 7.67
N ILE A 170 -3.09 16.47 6.71
CA ILE A 170 -2.55 16.48 5.34
C ILE A 170 -3.29 17.56 4.53
N ARG A 171 -4.62 17.48 4.50
CA ARG A 171 -5.53 18.47 3.92
C ARG A 171 -6.95 18.27 4.44
N GLN A 172 -7.84 19.16 4.03
CA GLN A 172 -9.27 19.01 4.25
C GLN A 172 -9.96 18.42 3.01
N LEU A 173 -10.88 17.50 3.24
CA LEU A 173 -11.78 16.92 2.25
C LEU A 173 -13.08 17.71 2.24
N GLY A 174 -13.64 17.91 1.05
CA GLY A 174 -14.93 18.55 0.84
C GLY A 174 -16.01 17.57 0.41
N LYS A 175 -17.25 18.05 0.49
CA LYS A 175 -18.44 17.34 0.02
C LYS A 175 -18.28 16.91 -1.44
N GLY A 176 -18.75 15.70 -1.74
CA GLY A 176 -18.71 15.13 -3.09
C GLY A 176 -17.44 14.35 -3.40
N GLU A 177 -16.42 14.40 -2.54
CA GLU A 177 -15.27 13.51 -2.64
C GLU A 177 -15.66 12.07 -2.28
N SER A 178 -15.14 11.09 -3.01
CA SER A 178 -15.27 9.67 -2.68
C SER A 178 -13.93 8.96 -2.74
N TYR A 179 -13.72 7.98 -1.86
CA TYR A 179 -12.48 7.21 -1.78
C TYR A 179 -12.72 5.75 -1.49
N LYS A 180 -11.95 4.88 -2.15
CA LYS A 180 -11.80 3.49 -1.74
C LYS A 180 -11.22 3.44 -0.33
N VAL A 181 -11.82 2.62 0.51
CA VAL A 181 -11.32 2.36 1.87
C VAL A 181 -10.48 1.08 1.86
N PHE A 182 -9.27 1.19 2.40
CA PHE A 182 -8.29 0.10 2.48
C PHE A 182 -8.23 -0.55 3.85
N GLY A 183 -8.88 0.04 4.85
CA GLY A 183 -9.01 -0.48 6.21
C GLY A 183 -9.70 0.52 7.13
N GLN A 184 -10.08 0.09 8.34
CA GLN A 184 -10.74 0.95 9.32
C GLN A 184 -10.29 0.65 10.75
N THR A 185 -9.74 1.57 11.52
CA THR A 185 -9.36 1.32 12.94
C THR A 185 -9.90 2.39 13.86
N ASN A 186 -10.44 2.03 15.03
CA ASN A 186 -10.93 2.97 16.05
C ASN A 186 -11.80 4.13 15.48
N SER A 187 -12.75 3.78 14.60
CA SER A 187 -13.59 4.74 13.87
C SER A 187 -12.84 5.67 12.91
N TRP A 188 -11.70 5.26 12.35
CA TRP A 188 -11.00 5.94 11.27
C TRP A 188 -10.92 5.07 10.04
N LEU A 189 -11.18 5.62 8.86
CA LEU A 189 -11.02 4.96 7.56
C LEU A 189 -9.66 5.31 6.97
N ASN A 190 -8.96 4.31 6.45
CA ASN A 190 -7.74 4.49 5.66
C ASN A 190 -8.11 4.68 4.19
N LEU A 191 -7.72 5.82 3.62
CA LEU A 191 -7.98 6.19 2.22
C LEU A 191 -6.76 5.95 1.31
N GLY A 192 -5.73 5.25 1.82
CA GLY A 192 -4.49 4.91 1.12
C GLY A 192 -3.24 5.42 1.85
N GLY A 193 -2.21 4.58 1.97
CA GLY A 193 -0.95 4.95 2.61
C GLY A 193 -1.13 5.42 4.07
N ASP A 194 -0.60 6.61 4.39
CA ASP A 194 -0.73 7.27 5.70
C ASP A 194 -1.95 8.20 5.80
N GLN A 195 -2.91 8.13 4.88
CA GLN A 195 -4.07 9.02 4.85
C GLN A 195 -5.28 8.43 5.58
N TRP A 196 -5.71 9.08 6.65
CA TRP A 196 -6.79 8.63 7.53
C TRP A 196 -7.84 9.70 7.73
N VAL A 197 -9.11 9.29 7.74
CA VAL A 197 -10.25 10.17 8.00
C VAL A 197 -11.11 9.59 9.12
N TYR A 198 -11.63 10.42 10.02
CA TYR A 198 -12.52 9.95 11.08
C TYR A 198 -13.90 9.63 10.50
N ASN A 199 -14.38 8.40 10.75
CA ASN A 199 -15.62 7.84 10.26
C ASN A 199 -16.80 8.31 11.13
N ASP A 200 -17.26 9.52 10.87
CA ASP A 200 -18.46 10.05 11.51
C ASP A 200 -19.64 10.06 10.52
N PRO A 201 -20.74 9.36 10.80
CA PRO A 201 -21.93 9.35 9.94
C PRO A 201 -22.52 10.74 9.65
N SER A 202 -22.24 11.76 10.48
CA SER A 202 -22.70 13.13 10.24
C SER A 202 -22.03 13.80 9.03
N TYR A 203 -20.86 13.31 8.60
CA TYR A 203 -20.15 13.86 7.44
C TYR A 203 -19.50 12.84 6.51
N ILE A 204 -19.55 11.54 6.82
CA ILE A 204 -19.09 10.45 5.94
C ILE A 204 -20.17 9.38 5.84
N ARG A 205 -20.52 9.02 4.60
CA ARG A 205 -21.26 7.80 4.32
C ARG A 205 -20.27 6.73 3.86
N TYR A 206 -20.02 5.73 4.69
CA TYR A 206 -19.15 4.60 4.38
C TYR A 206 -19.96 3.36 3.99
N THR A 207 -19.55 2.67 2.92
CA THR A 207 -20.28 1.50 2.38
C THR A 207 -19.63 0.14 2.67
N GLY A 208 -18.64 0.07 3.57
CA GLY A 208 -18.09 -1.22 4.02
C GLY A 208 -18.82 -1.77 5.25
N GLY A 209 -18.78 -3.09 5.46
CA GLY A 209 -19.53 -3.80 6.52
C GLY A 209 -20.97 -4.18 6.13
N ASN A 210 -21.72 -4.79 7.08
CA ASN A 210 -23.13 -5.21 6.93
C ASN A 210 -24.12 -4.03 6.88
N VAL A 211 -23.87 -3.04 6.03
CA VAL A 211 -24.80 -1.92 5.79
C VAL A 211 -25.56 -2.21 4.50
N PRO A 212 -26.91 -2.25 4.50
CA PRO A 212 -27.67 -2.47 3.28
C PRO A 212 -27.31 -1.38 2.26
N ALA A 213 -26.87 -1.80 1.08
CA ALA A 213 -26.50 -0.92 0.00
C ALA A 213 -27.75 -0.13 -0.45
N THR A 214 -27.87 1.12 0.00
CA THR A 214 -28.80 2.06 -0.63
C THR A 214 -28.26 2.40 -2.02
N SER A 215 -29.01 2.04 -3.04
CA SER A 215 -28.75 2.27 -4.46
C SER A 215 -28.80 3.76 -4.79
N GLN A 216 -27.69 4.46 -4.59
CA GLN A 216 -27.43 5.74 -5.24
C GLN A 216 -26.31 5.58 -6.27
N SER A 217 -26.60 5.98 -7.50
CA SER A 217 -25.71 5.95 -8.66
C SER A 217 -24.67 7.09 -8.63
N SER A 218 -23.89 7.20 -7.56
CA SER A 218 -22.72 8.08 -7.56
C SER A 218 -21.56 7.38 -8.26
N ASN A 219 -20.99 8.00 -9.29
CA ASN A 219 -19.69 7.59 -9.81
C ASN A 219 -18.66 7.79 -8.69
N ASP A 220 -18.28 6.71 -8.01
CA ASP A 220 -17.29 6.74 -6.94
C ASP A 220 -15.86 6.90 -7.46
N GLY A 221 -15.68 6.82 -8.78
CA GLY A 221 -14.40 6.82 -9.48
C GLY A 221 -13.44 5.74 -9.01
N VAL A 222 -13.94 4.64 -8.43
CA VAL A 222 -13.10 3.50 -8.07
C VAL A 222 -13.13 2.51 -9.22
N GLY A 223 -12.03 2.40 -9.95
CA GLY A 223 -11.96 1.64 -11.20
C GLY A 223 -10.64 1.88 -11.93
N VAL A 224 -10.63 1.80 -13.26
CA VAL A 224 -9.47 2.05 -14.12
C VAL A 224 -9.77 3.26 -15.02
N VAL A 225 -8.84 4.21 -15.05
CA VAL A 225 -8.84 5.30 -16.04
C VAL A 225 -7.82 5.01 -17.14
N THR A 226 -8.19 5.23 -18.40
CA THR A 226 -7.29 5.17 -19.56
C THR A 226 -7.15 6.57 -20.15
N ILE A 227 -5.90 7.04 -20.30
CA ILE A 227 -5.62 8.38 -20.83
C ILE A 227 -5.94 8.41 -22.33
N ILE A 228 -6.76 9.37 -22.77
CA ILE A 228 -7.09 9.54 -24.21
C ILE A 228 -6.43 10.76 -24.85
N ALA A 229 -5.93 11.71 -24.05
CA ALA A 229 -5.16 12.85 -24.55
C ALA A 229 -3.68 12.50 -24.78
N ASP A 230 -3.05 13.13 -25.77
CA ASP A 230 -1.62 12.96 -26.08
C ASP A 230 -0.73 13.19 -24.85
N VAL A 231 -1.01 14.25 -24.11
CA VAL A 231 -0.36 14.59 -22.85
C VAL A 231 -1.41 15.11 -21.87
N LEU A 232 -1.50 14.50 -20.69
CA LEU A 232 -2.35 14.95 -19.59
C LEU A 232 -1.49 15.25 -18.35
N ARG A 233 -1.85 16.33 -17.65
CA ARG A 233 -1.18 16.73 -16.41
C ARG A 233 -1.86 16.09 -15.20
N VAL A 234 -1.07 15.37 -14.40
CA VAL A 234 -1.45 14.92 -13.07
C VAL A 234 -1.28 16.08 -12.09
N ARG A 235 -2.27 16.33 -11.23
CA ARG A 235 -2.31 17.49 -10.34
C ARG A 235 -2.41 17.09 -8.87
N THR A 236 -1.98 18.00 -8.00
CA THR A 236 -2.02 17.87 -6.53
C THR A 236 -3.42 17.98 -5.93
N GLY A 237 -4.46 18.13 -6.77
CA GLY A 237 -5.86 18.18 -6.37
C GLY A 237 -6.82 18.19 -7.57
N PRO A 238 -8.13 18.02 -7.32
CA PRO A 238 -9.17 17.91 -8.33
C PRO A 238 -9.56 19.28 -8.90
N GLY A 239 -8.72 19.83 -9.78
CA GLY A 239 -8.96 21.13 -10.43
C GLY A 239 -7.74 21.65 -11.19
N THR A 240 -7.95 22.55 -12.15
CA THR A 240 -6.86 23.11 -12.99
C THR A 240 -5.98 24.12 -12.25
N ASN A 241 -6.45 24.64 -11.12
CA ASN A 241 -5.72 25.55 -10.23
C ASN A 241 -4.71 24.85 -9.30
N TYR A 242 -4.74 23.52 -9.21
CA TYR A 242 -3.79 22.76 -8.40
C TYR A 242 -2.44 22.56 -9.11
N GLY A 243 -1.36 22.48 -8.32
CA GLY A 243 0.00 22.31 -8.82
C GLY A 243 0.17 21.01 -9.61
N ILE A 244 1.04 21.03 -10.62
CA ILE A 244 1.32 19.90 -11.52
C ILE A 244 2.34 18.98 -10.84
N VAL A 245 2.07 17.67 -10.87
CA VAL A 245 2.96 16.61 -10.34
C VAL A 245 3.82 16.04 -11.46
N LYS A 246 3.18 15.58 -12.55
CA LYS A 246 3.83 14.95 -13.71
C LYS A 246 2.92 14.98 -14.94
N ASN A 247 3.49 14.61 -16.08
CA ASN A 247 2.73 14.31 -17.30
C ASN A 247 2.49 12.81 -17.41
N VAL A 248 1.36 12.44 -18.02
CA VAL A 248 0.98 11.08 -18.41
C VAL A 248 0.49 11.11 -19.87
N TYR A 249 0.61 9.99 -20.57
CA TYR A 249 0.49 9.96 -22.03
C TYR A 249 -0.67 9.07 -22.51
N GLN A 250 -1.11 9.32 -23.74
CA GLN A 250 -2.21 8.57 -24.37
C GLN A 250 -1.99 7.05 -24.27
N GLY A 251 -3.06 6.32 -23.93
CA GLY A 251 -3.08 4.87 -23.80
C GLY A 251 -2.60 4.35 -22.44
N GLU A 252 -1.96 5.17 -21.61
CA GLU A 252 -1.60 4.78 -20.25
C GLU A 252 -2.84 4.50 -19.41
N LYS A 253 -2.73 3.51 -18.52
CA LYS A 253 -3.82 3.05 -17.66
C LYS A 253 -3.43 3.20 -16.20
N TYR A 254 -4.33 3.77 -15.42
CA TYR A 254 -4.14 3.99 -13.99
C TYR A 254 -5.31 3.46 -13.20
N GLN A 255 -5.04 2.83 -12.06
CA GLN A 255 -6.07 2.57 -11.08
C GLN A 255 -6.54 3.91 -10.52
N SER A 256 -7.85 4.12 -10.50
CA SER A 256 -8.50 5.23 -9.81
C SER A 256 -9.05 4.75 -8.47
N PHE A 257 -8.82 5.55 -7.44
CA PHE A 257 -9.17 5.26 -6.04
C PHE A 257 -10.23 6.19 -5.49
N GLY A 258 -10.70 7.15 -6.28
CA GLY A 258 -11.66 8.14 -5.83
C GLY A 258 -12.06 9.12 -6.91
N TYR A 259 -13.03 9.95 -6.59
CA TYR A 259 -13.64 10.91 -7.51
C TYR A 259 -13.95 12.23 -6.81
N LYS A 260 -13.87 13.32 -7.58
CA LYS A 260 -14.44 14.62 -7.21
C LYS A 260 -14.65 15.48 -8.45
N ASP A 261 -15.86 15.99 -8.65
CA ASP A 261 -16.18 17.05 -9.63
C ASP A 261 -15.54 16.85 -11.03
N GLY A 262 -15.64 15.63 -11.55
CA GLY A 262 -15.06 15.28 -12.85
C GLY A 262 -13.58 14.92 -12.83
N TRP A 263 -12.94 14.78 -11.67
CA TRP A 263 -11.55 14.36 -11.52
C TRP A 263 -11.45 12.98 -10.85
N TYR A 264 -10.48 12.19 -11.31
CA TYR A 264 -10.19 10.86 -10.80
C TYR A 264 -8.90 10.88 -9.98
N ASN A 265 -8.92 10.28 -8.78
CA ASN A 265 -7.74 10.16 -7.92
C ASN A 265 -6.90 8.95 -8.37
N VAL A 266 -5.67 9.19 -8.80
CA VAL A 266 -4.74 8.15 -9.28
C VAL A 266 -3.66 7.78 -8.25
N GLY A 267 -3.90 8.10 -6.98
CA GLY A 267 -3.05 7.75 -5.84
C GLY A 267 -2.61 8.96 -5.01
N GLY A 268 -2.62 8.85 -3.69
CA GLY A 268 -2.22 9.96 -2.81
C GLY A 268 -3.04 11.23 -3.07
N ASN A 269 -2.34 12.36 -3.22
CA ASN A 269 -2.93 13.64 -3.65
C ASN A 269 -2.85 13.86 -5.18
N GLN A 270 -2.77 12.80 -6.00
CA GLN A 270 -2.62 12.91 -7.45
C GLN A 270 -3.97 12.72 -8.18
N TRP A 271 -4.30 13.65 -9.07
CA TRP A 271 -5.59 13.70 -9.77
C TRP A 271 -5.43 13.95 -11.27
N VAL A 272 -6.31 13.33 -12.05
CA VAL A 272 -6.42 13.54 -13.51
C VAL A 272 -7.84 13.97 -13.88
N SER A 273 -7.96 14.84 -14.90
CA SER A 273 -9.28 15.30 -15.37
C SER A 273 -10.00 14.19 -16.13
N GLY A 274 -11.27 14.01 -15.80
CA GLY A 274 -12.22 13.10 -16.42
C GLY A 274 -12.52 13.41 -17.88
N GLU A 275 -12.30 14.67 -18.30
CA GLU A 275 -12.47 15.10 -19.70
C GLU A 275 -11.48 14.41 -20.66
N TYR A 276 -10.33 13.96 -20.13
CA TYR A 276 -9.23 13.42 -20.92
C TYR A 276 -8.93 11.95 -20.60
N VAL A 277 -9.89 11.23 -20.01
CA VAL A 277 -9.79 9.80 -19.73
C VAL A 277 -11.09 9.08 -20.06
N THR A 278 -11.00 7.79 -20.39
CA THR A 278 -12.12 6.86 -20.28
C THR A 278 -12.05 6.12 -18.95
N PHE A 279 -13.18 5.86 -18.32
CA PHE A 279 -13.26 5.16 -17.02
C PHE A 279 -14.01 3.85 -17.15
N VAL A 280 -13.47 2.80 -16.54
CA VAL A 280 -14.07 1.46 -16.44
C VAL A 280 -14.10 1.07 -14.97
N LYS A 281 -15.28 0.69 -14.47
CA LYS A 281 -15.44 0.22 -13.09
C LYS A 281 -14.95 -1.21 -12.91
#